data_AF-A0A850MMU3-F1
#
_entry.id   AF-A0A850MMU3-F1
#
_cell.length_a   1.000
_cell.length_b   1.000
_cell.length_c   1.000
_cell.angle_alpha   90.00
_cell.angle_beta   90.00
_cell.angle_gamma   90.00
#
_symmetry.space_group_name_H-M   'P 1'
#
loop_
_entity.id
_entity.type
_entity.pdbx_description
1 polymer ?
#
loop_
_entity_poly.entity_id
_entity_poly.type
_entity_poly.pdbx_seq_one_letter_code
_entity_poly.pdbx_strand_id
1 'polypeptide(L)'
;MGGLLVIIVGIFNIIQLFLVDKSDPKAVLLFAVYGIIFLVGGLIFFAVAIRGILNFKKLIINASSILLLMCAISNAIYLLTGNGGVDIIPLSLSVVNIILCLSTLPMTFTRYANLEDMDAREKVSYVSLILLRGSGLFHILQPLIYEFRLETIGMLVFGVLYILIALMLSSRKDANLIQLIGFILPIIGAILGTVLLFIYLTPYVIVFIIFDGIISPIRFYYIKTQ
;
A
#
# COMPACT_ATOMS: atom_id res chain seq x y z
N MET A 1 -2.51 13.67 -14.21
CA MET A 1 -3.67 13.23 -13.41
C MET A 1 -3.28 12.49 -12.14
N GLY A 2 -2.42 11.45 -12.18
CA GLY A 2 -2.02 10.71 -10.97
C GLY A 2 -1.50 11.58 -9.80
N GLY A 3 -0.52 12.46 -10.05
CA GLY A 3 0.01 13.35 -9.01
C GLY A 3 -1.04 14.28 -8.38
N LEU A 4 -1.96 14.84 -9.17
CA LEU A 4 -3.04 15.69 -8.65
C LEU A 4 -3.98 14.91 -7.71
N LEU A 5 -4.28 13.67 -8.04
CA LEU A 5 -5.10 12.78 -7.22
C LEU A 5 -4.43 12.43 -5.90
N VAL A 6 -3.13 12.14 -5.91
CA VAL A 6 -2.33 11.91 -4.70
C VAL A 6 -2.34 13.17 -3.80
N ILE A 7 -2.26 14.37 -4.39
CA ILE A 7 -2.40 15.64 -3.65
C ILE A 7 -3.78 15.76 -3.01
N ILE A 8 -4.86 15.51 -3.77
CA ILE A 8 -6.24 15.59 -3.26
C ILE A 8 -6.43 14.64 -2.07
N VAL A 9 -5.93 13.41 -2.17
CA VAL A 9 -5.95 12.43 -1.08
C VAL A 9 -5.13 12.93 0.13
N GLY A 10 -3.99 13.57 -0.10
CA GLY A 10 -3.20 14.21 0.97
C GLY A 10 -3.98 15.31 1.69
N ILE A 11 -4.67 16.17 0.94
CA ILE A 11 -5.52 17.23 1.51
C ILE A 11 -6.63 16.61 2.36
N PHE A 12 -7.30 15.56 1.90
CA PHE A 12 -8.34 14.89 2.70
C PHE A 12 -7.80 14.31 4.01
N ASN A 13 -6.61 13.69 3.99
CA ASN A 13 -5.97 13.19 5.22
C ASN A 13 -5.60 14.34 6.17
N ILE A 14 -5.14 15.49 5.65
CA ILE A 14 -4.88 16.69 6.47
C ILE A 14 -6.19 17.26 7.04
N ILE A 15 -7.30 17.26 6.30
CA ILE A 15 -8.61 17.66 6.83
C ILE A 15 -9.05 16.69 7.93
N GLN A 16 -8.91 15.37 7.73
CA GLN A 16 -9.21 14.36 8.75
C GLN A 16 -8.38 14.57 10.02
N LEU A 17 -7.11 14.99 9.91
CA LEU A 17 -6.29 15.35 11.06
C LEU A 17 -6.93 16.44 11.93
N PHE A 18 -7.63 17.42 11.35
CA PHE A 18 -8.32 18.46 12.13
C PHE A 18 -9.65 18.00 12.72
N LEU A 19 -10.24 16.93 12.17
CA LEU A 19 -11.56 16.43 12.56
C LEU A 19 -11.50 15.23 13.51
N VAL A 20 -10.36 14.54 13.57
CA VAL A 20 -10.17 13.40 14.47
C VAL A 20 -10.08 13.85 15.92
N ASP A 21 -10.63 13.06 16.83
CA ASP A 21 -10.52 13.27 18.26
C ASP A 21 -9.04 13.38 18.67
N LYS A 22 -8.68 14.53 19.26
CA LYS A 22 -7.31 14.82 19.71
C LYS A 22 -6.90 13.97 20.90
N SER A 23 -7.86 13.35 21.58
CA SER A 23 -7.60 12.39 22.65
C SER A 23 -7.04 11.06 22.14
N ASP A 24 -7.16 10.76 20.83
CA ASP A 24 -6.56 9.61 20.17
C ASP A 24 -5.25 9.98 19.45
N PRO A 25 -4.08 9.90 20.13
CA PRO A 25 -2.80 10.27 19.54
C PRO A 25 -2.40 9.37 18.36
N LYS A 26 -2.93 8.13 18.28
CA LYS A 26 -2.61 7.20 17.19
C LYS A 26 -3.31 7.63 15.90
N ALA A 27 -4.57 8.01 15.99
CA ALA A 27 -5.31 8.50 14.83
C ALA A 27 -4.79 9.87 14.37
N VAL A 28 -4.43 10.77 15.31
CA VAL A 28 -3.76 12.04 14.98
C VAL A 28 -2.45 11.79 14.24
N LEU A 29 -1.58 10.90 14.75
CA LEU A 29 -0.31 10.59 14.11
C LEU A 29 -0.51 9.96 12.72
N LEU A 30 -1.46 9.03 12.59
CA LEU A 30 -1.82 8.36 11.34
C LEU A 30 -2.14 9.40 10.24
N PHE A 31 -3.13 10.26 10.49
CA PHE A 31 -3.57 11.25 9.50
C PHE A 31 -2.51 12.31 9.21
N ALA A 32 -1.70 12.70 10.21
CA ALA A 32 -0.60 13.63 10.00
C ALA A 32 0.49 13.03 9.10
N VAL A 33 0.99 11.84 9.41
CA VAL A 33 2.06 11.16 8.66
C VAL A 33 1.59 10.86 7.24
N TYR A 34 0.42 10.25 7.08
CA TYR A 34 -0.11 9.97 5.75
C TYR A 34 -0.40 11.26 4.99
N GLY A 35 -1.08 12.24 5.59
CA GLY A 35 -1.37 13.52 4.96
C GLY A 35 -0.13 14.19 4.39
N ILE A 36 0.97 14.23 5.15
CA ILE A 36 2.25 14.79 4.69
C ILE A 36 2.85 13.95 3.55
N ILE A 37 2.91 12.62 3.70
CA ILE A 37 3.47 11.71 2.67
C ILE A 37 2.72 11.87 1.34
N PHE A 38 1.38 11.90 1.38
CA PHE A 38 0.55 12.06 0.19
C PHE A 38 0.69 13.46 -0.41
N LEU A 39 0.69 14.52 0.39
CA LEU A 39 0.83 15.87 -0.11
C LEU A 39 2.20 16.07 -0.78
N VAL A 40 3.28 15.72 -0.10
CA VAL A 40 4.65 15.87 -0.60
C VAL A 40 4.90 14.96 -1.81
N GLY A 41 4.52 13.68 -1.72
CA GLY A 41 4.67 12.73 -2.82
C GLY A 41 3.86 13.15 -4.05
N GLY A 42 2.62 13.59 -3.84
CA GLY A 42 1.75 14.09 -4.90
C GLY A 42 2.31 15.34 -5.59
N LEU A 43 2.86 16.29 -4.82
CA LEU A 43 3.50 17.50 -5.35
C LEU A 43 4.74 17.17 -6.19
N ILE A 44 5.60 16.26 -5.72
CA ILE A 44 6.76 15.78 -6.49
C ILE A 44 6.29 15.16 -7.81
N PHE A 45 5.29 14.29 -7.77
CA PHE A 45 4.75 13.64 -8.97
C PHE A 45 4.10 14.64 -9.94
N PHE A 46 3.39 15.62 -9.42
CA PHE A 46 2.77 16.67 -10.22
C PHE A 46 3.83 17.53 -10.92
N ALA A 47 4.87 17.96 -10.19
CA ALA A 47 5.97 18.75 -10.74
C ALA A 47 6.74 18.01 -11.83
N VAL A 48 7.04 16.71 -11.61
CA VAL A 48 7.73 15.89 -12.60
C VAL A 48 6.85 15.60 -13.82
N ALA A 49 5.54 15.43 -13.63
CA ALA A 49 4.60 15.24 -14.73
C ALA A 49 4.50 16.47 -15.64
N ILE A 50 4.49 17.68 -15.08
CA ILE A 50 4.48 18.94 -15.85
C ILE A 50 5.75 19.09 -16.70
N ARG A 51 6.91 18.66 -16.18
CA ARG A 51 8.19 18.76 -16.90
C ARG A 51 8.34 17.77 -18.06
N GLY A 52 7.35 16.91 -18.32
CA GLY A 52 7.31 16.06 -19.51
C GLY A 52 8.36 14.94 -19.58
N ILE A 53 9.10 14.68 -18.50
CA ILE A 53 10.23 13.75 -18.51
C ILE A 53 9.73 12.31 -18.61
N LEU A 54 9.78 11.72 -19.81
CA LEU A 54 9.21 10.41 -20.15
C LEU A 54 9.69 9.27 -19.25
N ASN A 55 10.99 9.22 -18.92
CA ASN A 55 11.56 8.19 -18.05
C ASN A 55 10.99 8.22 -16.62
N PHE A 56 10.53 9.39 -16.16
CA PHE A 56 9.91 9.51 -14.84
C PHE A 56 8.42 9.17 -14.82
N LYS A 57 7.73 9.15 -15.97
CA LYS A 57 6.30 8.82 -16.01
C LYS A 57 6.03 7.43 -15.41
N LYS A 58 6.88 6.46 -15.71
CA LYS A 58 6.80 5.08 -15.16
C LYS A 58 6.97 5.06 -13.64
N LEU A 59 7.97 5.77 -13.12
CA LEU A 59 8.22 5.89 -11.69
C LEU A 59 7.07 6.59 -10.97
N ILE A 60 6.57 7.70 -11.53
CA ILE A 60 5.43 8.46 -11.00
C ILE A 60 4.19 7.57 -10.91
N ILE A 61 3.88 6.80 -11.96
CA ILE A 61 2.69 5.94 -11.97
C ILE A 61 2.83 4.85 -10.90
N ASN A 62 3.96 4.15 -10.86
CA ASN A 62 4.24 3.14 -9.83
C ASN A 62 4.08 3.70 -8.41
N ALA A 63 4.74 4.82 -8.14
CA ALA A 63 4.75 5.40 -6.82
C ALA A 63 3.38 6.00 -6.44
N SER A 64 2.65 6.56 -7.40
CA SER A 64 1.26 7.01 -7.18
C SER A 64 0.34 5.82 -6.86
N SER A 65 0.46 4.70 -7.57
CA SER A 65 -0.35 3.50 -7.30
C SER A 65 -0.07 2.92 -5.91
N ILE A 66 1.20 2.87 -5.50
CA ILE A 66 1.60 2.42 -4.16
C ILE A 66 1.02 3.35 -3.09
N LEU A 67 1.18 4.67 -3.26
CA LEU A 67 0.60 5.63 -2.33
C LEU A 67 -0.92 5.45 -2.25
N LEU A 68 -1.65 5.43 -3.38
CA LEU A 68 -3.11 5.27 -3.36
C LEU A 68 -3.53 3.98 -2.65
N LEU A 69 -2.83 2.87 -2.87
CA LEU A 69 -3.06 1.62 -2.14
C LEU A 69 -2.88 1.80 -0.63
N MET A 70 -1.82 2.51 -0.21
CA MET A 70 -1.58 2.82 1.19
C MET A 70 -2.66 3.71 1.81
N CYS A 71 -3.20 4.67 1.06
CA CYS A 71 -4.30 5.49 1.58
C CYS A 71 -5.55 4.63 1.79
N ALA A 72 -5.92 3.79 0.81
CA ALA A 72 -7.09 2.93 0.91
C ALA A 72 -7.02 2.04 2.15
N ILE A 73 -5.89 1.35 2.32
CA ILE A 73 -5.73 0.40 3.42
C ILE A 73 -5.67 1.14 4.77
N SER A 74 -4.98 2.27 4.86
CA SER A 74 -4.90 3.03 6.12
C SER A 74 -6.26 3.57 6.57
N ASN A 75 -7.06 4.05 5.62
CA ASN A 75 -8.44 4.47 5.89
C ASN A 75 -9.32 3.26 6.24
N ALA A 76 -9.11 2.09 5.63
CA ALA A 76 -9.82 0.87 6.00
C ALA A 76 -9.45 0.40 7.43
N ILE A 77 -8.16 0.46 7.80
CA ILE A 77 -7.71 0.19 9.16
C ILE A 77 -8.39 1.16 10.13
N TYR A 78 -8.39 2.47 9.84
CA TYR A 78 -9.06 3.46 10.68
C TYR A 78 -10.56 3.18 10.85
N LEU A 79 -11.27 2.81 9.78
CA LEU A 79 -12.69 2.40 9.86
C LEU A 79 -12.91 1.19 10.77
N LEU A 80 -11.96 0.25 10.78
CA LEU A 80 -12.03 -0.98 11.56
C LEU A 80 -11.53 -0.81 13.01
N THR A 81 -10.63 0.14 13.28
CA THR A 81 -10.01 0.37 14.60
C THR A 81 -10.61 1.53 15.38
N GLY A 82 -11.09 2.55 14.68
CA GLY A 82 -11.59 3.75 15.33
C GLY A 82 -12.80 3.42 16.18
N ASN A 83 -13.02 4.19 17.25
CA ASN A 83 -14.31 4.25 17.95
C ASN A 83 -15.36 4.88 17.02
N GLY A 84 -15.63 4.25 15.87
CA GLY A 84 -16.49 4.71 14.77
C GLY A 84 -17.97 4.89 15.16
N GLY A 85 -18.28 4.80 16.45
CA GLY A 85 -19.58 5.11 17.02
C GLY A 85 -19.79 6.58 17.41
N VAL A 86 -18.75 7.44 17.42
CA VAL A 86 -18.93 8.81 17.96
C VAL A 86 -18.94 9.91 16.89
N ASP A 87 -18.10 9.83 15.83
CA ASP A 87 -18.04 10.88 14.80
C ASP A 87 -18.27 10.38 13.36
N ILE A 88 -19.40 10.79 12.77
CA ILE A 88 -19.83 10.43 11.40
C ILE A 88 -18.92 11.04 10.31
N ILE A 89 -18.26 12.16 10.62
CA ILE A 89 -17.51 12.95 9.62
C ILE A 89 -16.15 12.31 9.28
N PRO A 90 -15.29 11.90 10.24
CA PRO A 90 -14.05 11.17 9.94
C PRO A 90 -14.31 9.82 9.24
N LEU A 91 -15.42 9.16 9.58
CA LEU A 91 -15.86 7.89 8.99
C LEU A 91 -16.18 8.07 7.50
N SER A 92 -17.02 9.04 7.15
CA SER A 92 -17.41 9.29 5.76
C SER A 92 -16.23 9.72 4.88
N LEU A 93 -15.33 10.55 5.39
CA LEU A 93 -14.09 10.91 4.69
C LEU A 93 -13.18 9.69 4.45
N SER A 94 -13.14 8.74 5.39
CA SER A 94 -12.34 7.52 5.23
C SER A 94 -12.90 6.61 4.15
N VAL A 95 -14.23 6.46 4.09
CA VAL A 95 -14.90 5.72 3.02
C VAL A 95 -14.65 6.38 1.66
N VAL A 96 -14.77 7.70 1.56
CA VAL A 96 -14.49 8.45 0.32
C VAL A 96 -13.04 8.25 -0.12
N ASN A 97 -12.07 8.30 0.81
CA ASN A 97 -10.67 8.04 0.52
C ASN A 97 -10.45 6.61 -0.02
N ILE A 98 -11.10 5.60 0.56
CA ILE A 98 -11.04 4.23 0.05
C ILE A 98 -11.57 4.14 -1.37
N ILE A 99 -12.75 4.70 -1.64
CA ILE A 99 -13.38 4.68 -2.98
C ILE A 99 -12.48 5.38 -4.01
N LEU A 100 -11.97 6.58 -3.68
CA LEU A 100 -11.07 7.33 -4.55
C LEU A 100 -9.80 6.53 -4.83
N CYS A 101 -9.21 5.89 -3.83
CA CYS A 101 -7.98 5.13 -4.01
C CYS A 101 -8.19 3.83 -4.81
N LEU A 102 -9.26 3.09 -4.53
CA LEU A 102 -9.58 1.85 -5.23
C LEU A 102 -10.04 2.09 -6.67
N SER A 103 -10.68 3.22 -6.98
CA SER A 103 -11.06 3.57 -8.36
C SER A 103 -9.88 4.06 -9.20
N THR A 104 -8.87 4.67 -8.57
CA THR A 104 -7.73 5.29 -9.26
C THR A 104 -6.55 4.34 -9.47
N LEU A 105 -6.45 3.28 -8.68
CA LEU A 105 -5.52 2.16 -8.91
C LEU A 105 -5.71 1.51 -10.29
N PRO A 106 -6.92 1.07 -10.70
CA PRO A 106 -7.18 0.56 -12.04
C PRO A 106 -6.86 1.56 -13.15
N MET A 107 -7.13 2.85 -12.94
CA MET A 107 -6.82 3.90 -13.93
C MET A 107 -5.32 4.14 -14.09
N THR A 108 -4.56 4.14 -12.99
CA THR A 108 -3.09 4.26 -13.05
C THR A 108 -2.46 3.00 -13.64
N PHE A 109 -3.00 1.83 -13.30
CA PHE A 109 -2.60 0.55 -13.89
C PHE A 109 -2.86 0.48 -15.39
N THR A 110 -4.08 0.75 -15.86
CA THR A 110 -4.43 0.74 -17.30
C THR A 110 -3.56 1.72 -18.08
N ARG A 111 -3.32 2.91 -17.53
CA ARG A 111 -2.43 3.88 -18.16
C ARG A 111 -0.98 3.39 -18.22
N TYR A 112 -0.47 2.72 -17.19
CA TYR A 112 0.86 2.11 -17.23
C TYR A 112 0.94 1.00 -18.27
N ALA A 113 -0.04 0.08 -18.25
CA ALA A 113 -0.09 -1.05 -19.16
C ALA A 113 -0.17 -0.61 -20.63
N ASN A 114 -0.92 0.45 -20.91
CA ASN A 114 -1.01 1.05 -22.24
C ASN A 114 0.26 1.79 -22.67
N LEU A 115 1.10 2.25 -21.73
CA LEU A 115 2.39 2.89 -22.06
C LEU A 115 3.50 1.89 -22.38
N GLU A 116 3.33 0.63 -22.00
CA GLU A 116 4.34 -0.42 -22.04
C GLU A 116 3.93 -1.60 -22.95
N ASP A 117 2.79 -1.50 -23.62
CA ASP A 117 2.20 -2.58 -24.46
C ASP A 117 2.22 -3.95 -23.77
N MET A 118 1.87 -3.97 -22.48
CA MET A 118 2.01 -5.15 -21.65
C MET A 118 1.00 -6.24 -22.02
N ASP A 119 1.48 -7.47 -22.12
CA ASP A 119 0.61 -8.64 -22.26
C ASP A 119 -0.13 -8.96 -20.94
N ALA A 120 -1.02 -9.96 -20.96
CA ALA A 120 -1.79 -10.36 -19.78
C ALA A 120 -0.90 -10.87 -18.63
N ARG A 121 0.21 -11.55 -18.94
CA ARG A 121 1.14 -12.11 -17.95
C ARG A 121 1.95 -11.01 -17.28
N GLU A 122 2.42 -10.03 -18.04
CA GLU A 122 3.12 -8.86 -17.54
C GLU A 122 2.22 -8.01 -16.65
N LYS A 123 0.95 -7.85 -17.03
CA LYS A 123 -0.09 -7.20 -16.22
C LYS A 123 -0.22 -7.84 -14.84
N VAL A 124 -0.35 -9.17 -14.79
CA VAL A 124 -0.42 -9.93 -13.52
C VAL A 124 0.85 -9.74 -12.69
N SER A 125 2.02 -9.81 -13.33
CA SER A 125 3.30 -9.57 -12.67
C SER A 125 3.32 -8.19 -12.01
N TYR A 126 2.95 -7.15 -12.75
CA TYR A 126 2.97 -5.78 -12.26
C TYR A 126 2.01 -5.55 -11.09
N VAL A 127 0.78 -6.07 -11.17
CA VAL A 127 -0.17 -6.03 -10.04
C VAL A 127 0.43 -6.69 -8.81
N SER A 128 1.03 -7.87 -8.98
CA SER A 128 1.67 -8.59 -7.87
C SER A 128 2.80 -7.80 -7.22
N LEU A 129 3.58 -7.05 -8.01
CA LEU A 129 4.67 -6.21 -7.52
C LEU A 129 4.17 -4.98 -6.79
N ILE A 130 3.09 -4.35 -7.26
CA ILE A 130 2.45 -3.23 -6.54
C ILE A 130 1.95 -3.72 -5.19
N LEU A 131 1.25 -4.86 -5.16
CA LEU A 131 0.72 -5.41 -3.91
C LEU A 131 1.85 -5.78 -2.94
N LEU A 132 2.93 -6.39 -3.42
CA LEU A 132 4.08 -6.74 -2.59
C LEU A 132 4.77 -5.50 -2.03
N ARG A 133 4.95 -4.44 -2.82
CA ARG A 133 5.49 -3.16 -2.33
C ARG A 133 4.55 -2.48 -1.35
N GLY A 134 3.25 -2.48 -1.64
CA GLY A 134 2.22 -1.95 -0.75
C GLY A 134 2.28 -2.63 0.61
N SER A 135 2.20 -3.96 0.63
CA SER A 135 2.33 -4.78 1.85
C SER A 135 3.66 -4.47 2.56
N GLY A 136 4.78 -4.39 1.83
CA GLY A 136 6.07 -4.06 2.43
C GLY A 136 6.11 -2.70 3.14
N LEU A 137 5.51 -1.67 2.55
CA LEU A 137 5.42 -0.34 3.19
C LEU A 137 4.50 -0.34 4.40
N PHE A 138 3.39 -1.09 4.38
CA PHE A 138 2.55 -1.25 5.58
C PHE A 138 3.35 -1.75 6.76
N HIS A 139 4.13 -2.80 6.53
CA HIS A 139 4.97 -3.43 7.56
C HIS A 139 6.00 -2.48 8.14
N ILE A 140 6.60 -1.65 7.29
CA ILE A 140 7.57 -0.64 7.72
C ILE A 140 6.90 0.44 8.57
N LEU A 141 5.65 0.80 8.27
CA LEU A 141 4.93 1.84 9.00
C LEU A 141 4.26 1.34 10.28
N GLN A 142 4.04 0.04 10.44
CA GLN A 142 3.36 -0.51 11.61
C GLN A 142 4.00 -0.11 12.96
N PRO A 143 5.33 -0.21 13.18
CA PRO A 143 5.95 0.15 14.46
C PRO A 143 5.78 1.63 14.82
N LEU A 144 5.63 2.49 13.80
CA LEU A 144 5.38 3.93 14.02
C LEU A 144 3.97 4.20 14.56
N ILE A 145 3.02 3.29 14.31
CA ILE A 145 1.61 3.45 14.69
C ILE A 145 1.28 2.66 15.98
N TYR A 146 1.84 1.45 16.13
CA TYR A 146 1.46 0.48 17.18
C TYR A 146 2.55 0.24 18.24
N GLU A 147 3.48 1.18 18.39
CA GLU A 147 4.66 1.11 19.29
C GLU A 147 5.71 0.08 18.84
N PHE A 148 6.96 0.29 19.24
CA PHE A 148 8.06 -0.63 18.98
C PHE A 148 8.03 -1.81 19.96
N ARG A 149 7.46 -2.93 19.53
CA ARG A 149 7.47 -4.23 20.23
C ARG A 149 8.17 -5.29 19.38
N LEU A 150 8.56 -6.41 19.98
CA LEU A 150 9.28 -7.48 19.29
C LEU A 150 8.53 -7.98 18.04
N GLU A 151 7.21 -8.16 18.17
CA GLU A 151 6.32 -8.52 17.08
C GLU A 151 6.35 -7.49 15.94
N THR A 152 6.29 -6.19 16.25
CA THR A 152 6.34 -5.12 15.25
C THR A 152 7.73 -4.99 14.59
N ILE A 153 8.81 -5.31 15.31
CA ILE A 153 10.17 -5.37 14.73
C ILE A 153 10.26 -6.50 13.71
N GLY A 154 9.70 -7.67 14.03
CA GLY A 154 9.58 -8.77 13.05
C GLY A 154 8.84 -8.32 11.80
N MET A 155 7.71 -7.65 11.97
CA MET A 155 6.93 -7.11 10.85
C MET A 155 7.74 -6.10 10.03
N LEU A 156 8.46 -5.16 10.66
CA LEU A 156 9.35 -4.21 9.97
C LEU A 156 10.39 -4.94 9.08
N VAL A 157 11.03 -5.98 9.60
CA VAL A 157 12.00 -6.77 8.84
C VAL A 157 11.35 -7.43 7.62
N PHE A 158 10.18 -8.04 7.79
CA PHE A 158 9.39 -8.58 6.68
C PHE A 158 9.03 -7.51 5.64
N GLY A 159 8.68 -6.32 6.10
CA GLY A 159 8.38 -5.18 5.23
C GLY A 159 9.55 -4.79 4.33
N VAL A 160 10.75 -4.69 4.92
CA VAL A 160 11.98 -4.42 4.16
C VAL A 160 12.25 -5.54 3.15
N LEU A 161 12.10 -6.80 3.54
CA LEU A 161 12.27 -7.93 2.63
C LEU A 161 11.28 -7.89 1.46
N TYR A 162 10.01 -7.54 1.70
CA TYR A 162 9.00 -7.41 0.64
C TYR A 162 9.39 -6.34 -0.38
N ILE A 163 9.87 -5.19 0.09
CA ILE A 163 10.34 -4.12 -0.79
C ILE A 163 11.54 -4.57 -1.60
N LEU A 164 12.54 -5.17 -0.97
CA LEU A 164 13.74 -5.65 -1.66
C LEU A 164 13.39 -6.70 -2.73
N ILE A 165 12.58 -7.69 -2.38
CA ILE A 165 12.14 -8.72 -3.33
C ILE A 165 11.33 -8.11 -4.48
N ALA A 166 10.41 -7.18 -4.20
CA ALA A 166 9.66 -6.52 -5.27
C ALA A 166 10.57 -5.74 -6.21
N LEU A 167 11.59 -5.03 -5.71
CA LEU A 167 12.57 -4.32 -6.52
C LEU A 167 13.43 -5.27 -7.35
N MET A 168 13.86 -6.39 -6.76
CA MET A 168 14.62 -7.43 -7.46
C MET A 168 13.80 -8.09 -8.57
N LEU A 169 12.54 -8.43 -8.32
CA LEU A 169 11.63 -8.98 -9.33
C LEU A 169 11.32 -8.00 -10.45
N SER A 170 11.32 -6.70 -10.15
CA SER A 170 11.11 -5.65 -11.16
C SER A 170 12.28 -5.55 -12.14
N SER A 171 13.49 -5.89 -11.70
CA SER A 171 14.72 -5.81 -12.49
C SER A 171 15.14 -7.17 -13.08
N ARG A 172 14.70 -8.29 -12.50
CA ARG A 172 15.08 -9.65 -12.91
C ARG A 172 13.86 -10.57 -12.98
N LYS A 173 12.99 -10.34 -13.97
CA LYS A 173 11.74 -11.10 -14.17
C LYS A 173 11.96 -12.61 -14.35
N ASP A 174 13.10 -13.05 -14.87
CA ASP A 174 13.35 -14.46 -15.21
C ASP A 174 14.12 -15.23 -14.12
N ALA A 175 14.43 -14.60 -12.99
CA ALA A 175 15.17 -15.23 -11.92
C ALA A 175 14.26 -16.14 -11.07
N ASN A 176 14.19 -17.42 -11.43
CA ASN A 176 13.34 -18.44 -10.78
C ASN A 176 13.43 -18.43 -9.24
N LEU A 177 14.64 -18.27 -8.68
CA LEU A 177 14.82 -18.22 -7.22
C LEU A 177 14.13 -16.99 -6.60
N ILE A 178 14.27 -15.81 -7.21
CA ILE A 178 13.65 -14.58 -6.71
C ILE A 178 12.13 -14.68 -6.86
N GLN A 179 11.64 -15.27 -7.96
CA GLN A 179 10.23 -15.54 -8.18
C GLN A 179 9.66 -16.41 -7.05
N LEU A 180 10.35 -17.51 -6.74
CA LEU A 180 9.98 -18.44 -5.68
C LEU A 180 9.99 -17.78 -4.30
N ILE A 181 11.03 -17.00 -3.97
CA ILE A 181 11.08 -16.24 -2.70
C ILE A 181 9.91 -15.26 -2.62
N GLY A 182 9.62 -14.53 -3.70
CA GLY A 182 8.49 -13.61 -3.76
C GLY A 182 7.11 -14.27 -3.74
N PHE A 183 7.04 -15.61 -3.78
CA PHE A 183 5.82 -16.39 -3.55
C PHE A 183 5.79 -16.96 -2.12
N ILE A 184 6.90 -17.54 -1.65
CA ILE A 184 7.00 -18.15 -0.31
C ILE A 184 6.88 -17.10 0.79
N LEU A 185 7.48 -15.93 0.61
CA LEU A 185 7.56 -14.93 1.67
C LEU A 185 6.16 -14.41 2.08
N PRO A 186 5.25 -14.06 1.14
CA PRO A 186 3.83 -13.84 1.44
C PRO A 186 3.13 -15.00 2.16
N ILE A 187 3.44 -16.26 1.84
CA ILE A 187 2.84 -17.40 2.55
C ILE A 187 3.29 -17.44 4.01
N ILE A 188 4.59 -17.27 4.25
CA ILE A 188 5.14 -17.20 5.61
C ILE A 188 4.47 -16.04 6.35
N GLY A 189 4.33 -14.88 5.70
CA GLY A 189 3.63 -13.74 6.25
C GLY A 189 2.19 -14.08 6.64
N ALA A 190 1.38 -14.61 5.72
CA ALA A 190 0.00 -15.02 6.01
C ALA A 190 -0.11 -16.02 7.18
N ILE A 191 0.80 -17.00 7.27
CA ILE A 191 0.85 -17.96 8.37
C ILE A 191 1.17 -17.25 9.69
N LEU A 192 2.23 -16.43 9.73
CA LEU A 192 2.60 -15.67 10.92
C LEU A 192 1.49 -14.71 11.35
N GLY A 193 0.83 -14.06 10.40
CA GLY A 193 -0.32 -13.20 10.64
C GLY A 193 -1.48 -13.96 11.26
N THR A 194 -1.76 -15.16 10.74
CA THR A 194 -2.81 -16.03 11.29
C THR A 194 -2.48 -16.46 12.72
N VAL A 195 -1.22 -16.78 13.03
CA VAL A 195 -0.78 -17.08 14.40
C VAL A 195 -0.93 -15.83 15.30
N LEU A 196 -0.48 -14.67 14.82
CA LEU A 196 -0.61 -13.40 15.54
C LEU A 196 -2.07 -13.01 15.78
N LEU A 197 -3.00 -13.43 14.93
CA LEU A 197 -4.44 -13.16 15.10
C LEU A 197 -4.98 -13.73 16.42
N PHE A 198 -4.44 -14.86 16.89
CA PHE A 198 -4.82 -15.47 18.17
C PHE A 198 -4.16 -14.82 19.39
N ILE A 199 -3.04 -14.10 19.19
CA ILE A 199 -2.27 -13.47 20.26
C ILE A 199 -2.67 -12.00 20.41
N TYR A 200 -2.84 -11.31 19.29
CA TYR A 200 -3.04 -9.87 19.19
C TYR A 200 -3.89 -9.53 17.97
N LEU A 201 -5.22 -9.55 18.17
CA LEU A 201 -6.17 -9.16 17.13
C LEU A 201 -6.11 -7.65 16.91
N THR A 202 -5.47 -7.24 15.81
CA THR A 202 -5.57 -5.87 15.30
C THR A 202 -6.01 -5.85 13.86
N PRO A 203 -6.73 -4.79 13.44
CA PRO A 203 -7.07 -4.59 12.03
C PRO A 203 -5.87 -4.58 11.10
N TYR A 204 -4.70 -4.17 11.61
CA TYR A 204 -3.44 -4.30 10.88
C TYR A 204 -3.10 -5.77 10.55
N VAL A 205 -3.21 -6.68 11.52
CA VAL A 205 -2.99 -8.13 11.32
C VAL A 205 -4.03 -8.72 10.35
N ILE A 206 -5.29 -8.28 10.42
CA ILE A 206 -6.34 -8.73 9.50
C ILE A 206 -6.01 -8.31 8.06
N VAL A 207 -5.70 -7.04 7.85
CA VAL A 207 -5.30 -6.50 6.54
C VAL A 207 -4.10 -7.28 6.00
N PHE A 208 -3.10 -7.51 6.84
CA PHE A 208 -1.91 -8.25 6.47
C PHE A 208 -2.22 -9.65 5.94
N ILE A 209 -3.02 -10.44 6.66
CA ILE A 209 -3.43 -11.79 6.24
C ILE A 209 -4.15 -11.74 4.89
N ILE A 210 -5.04 -10.77 4.69
CA ILE A 210 -5.76 -10.61 3.44
C ILE A 210 -4.80 -10.28 2.29
N PHE A 211 -3.90 -9.31 2.49
CA PHE A 211 -2.95 -8.90 1.46
C PHE A 211 -2.03 -10.05 1.05
N ASP A 212 -1.43 -10.72 2.02
CA ASP A 212 -0.50 -11.81 1.78
C ASP A 212 -1.21 -13.04 1.21
N GLY A 213 -2.44 -13.29 1.65
CA GLY A 213 -3.35 -14.29 1.10
C GLY A 213 -3.78 -14.02 -0.35
N ILE A 214 -3.81 -12.75 -0.80
CA ILE A 214 -4.09 -12.37 -2.19
C ILE A 214 -2.80 -12.39 -3.03
N ILE A 215 -1.68 -11.92 -2.49
CA ILE A 215 -0.39 -11.88 -3.20
C ILE A 215 0.03 -13.31 -3.55
N SER A 216 -0.09 -14.26 -2.62
CA SER A 216 0.42 -15.63 -2.82
C SER A 216 -0.20 -16.35 -4.05
N PRO A 217 -1.54 -16.41 -4.21
CA PRO A 217 -2.17 -17.00 -5.41
C PRO A 217 -1.80 -16.29 -6.71
N ILE A 218 -1.72 -14.95 -6.71
CA ILE A 218 -1.35 -14.18 -7.91
C ILE A 218 0.08 -14.53 -8.34
N ARG A 219 1.01 -14.58 -7.38
CA ARG A 219 2.41 -14.91 -7.63
C ARG A 219 2.56 -16.36 -8.09
N PHE A 220 1.84 -17.30 -7.48
CA PHE A 220 1.80 -18.70 -7.92
C PHE A 220 1.32 -18.83 -9.36
N TYR A 221 0.22 -18.15 -9.70
CA TYR A 221 -0.32 -18.15 -11.06
C TYR A 221 0.70 -17.59 -12.06
N TYR A 222 1.39 -16.50 -11.72
CA TYR A 222 2.44 -15.93 -12.56
C TYR A 222 3.61 -16.91 -12.79
N ILE A 223 4.07 -17.60 -11.75
CA ILE A 223 5.15 -18.60 -11.83
C ILE A 223 4.73 -19.79 -12.69
N LYS A 224 3.51 -20.30 -12.50
CA LYS A 224 2.98 -21.47 -13.23
C LYS A 224 2.79 -21.20 -14.73
N THR A 225 2.60 -19.94 -15.11
CA THR A 225 2.39 -19.53 -16.50
C THR A 225 3.67 -19.02 -17.18
N GLN A 226 4.83 -19.16 -16.53
CA GLN A 226 6.14 -18.98 -17.16
C GLN A 226 6.52 -20.23 -17.97
#